data_AF-A0A844E419-F1
#
_entry.id   AF-A0A844E419-F1
#
_cell.length_a   1.000
_cell.length_b   1.000
_cell.length_c   1.000
_cell.angle_alpha   90.00
_cell.angle_beta   90.00
_cell.angle_gamma   90.00
#
_symmetry.space_group_name_H-M   'P 1'
#
loop_
_entity.id
_entity.type
_entity.pdbx_description
1 polymer ?
#
loop_
_entity_poly.entity_id
_entity_poly.type
_entity_poly.pdbx_seq_one_letter_code
_entity_poly.pdbx_strand_id
1 'polypeptide(L)'
;MVAAALNRTGILSIVDAILIICGIYCMVTAGKMKKNHVLPQWLFTEQELHQIRHPEKFCEEMGPKTTIFGFVCTAFGIYGLVIELLWYQKIAEAVGIGVLLVGIAWYTSQLSKAKRTYI
;
A
#
# COMPACT_ATOMS: atom_id res chain seq x y z
N MET A 1 -14.24 -25.92 16.97
CA MET A 1 -12.88 -25.37 16.79
C MET A 1 -12.48 -25.22 15.31
N VAL A 2 -12.99 -26.06 14.40
CA VAL A 2 -12.71 -25.98 12.95
C VAL A 2 -13.27 -24.71 12.28
N ALA A 3 -14.49 -24.26 12.64
CA ALA A 3 -15.09 -23.06 12.07
C ALA A 3 -14.31 -21.76 12.38
N ALA A 4 -13.70 -21.66 13.56
CA ALA A 4 -12.89 -20.51 13.95
C ALA A 4 -11.51 -20.50 13.25
N ALA A 5 -10.95 -21.67 12.95
CA ALA A 5 -9.76 -21.80 12.14
C ALA A 5 -10.04 -21.44 10.68
N LEU A 6 -11.11 -21.99 10.09
CA LEU A 6 -11.54 -21.70 8.71
C LEU A 6 -11.86 -20.21 8.49
N ASN A 7 -12.51 -19.56 9.47
CA ASN A 7 -12.82 -18.13 9.40
C ASN A 7 -11.56 -17.26 9.56
N ARG A 8 -10.57 -17.70 10.36
CA ARG A 8 -9.28 -17.00 10.46
C ARG A 8 -8.50 -17.07 9.16
N THR A 9 -8.38 -18.26 8.58
CA THR A 9 -7.71 -18.49 7.29
C THR A 9 -8.40 -17.69 6.18
N GLY A 10 -9.74 -17.66 6.17
CA GLY A 10 -10.49 -16.84 5.21
C GLY A 10 -10.19 -15.33 5.34
N ILE A 11 -10.17 -14.78 6.55
CA ILE A 11 -9.89 -13.35 6.78
C ILE A 11 -8.46 -12.98 6.36
N LEU A 12 -7.48 -13.82 6.68
CA LEU A 12 -6.07 -13.57 6.36
C LEU A 12 -5.83 -13.62 4.84
N SER A 13 -6.38 -14.63 4.17
CA SER A 13 -6.41 -14.72 2.70
C SER A 13 -7.06 -13.51 2.01
N ILE A 14 -8.16 -12.99 2.57
CA ILE A 14 -8.84 -11.80 2.04
C ILE A 14 -7.96 -10.55 2.20
N VAL A 15 -7.29 -10.40 3.35
CA VAL A 15 -6.37 -9.28 3.59
C VAL A 15 -5.19 -9.34 2.63
N ASP A 16 -4.60 -10.52 2.42
CA ASP A 16 -3.50 -10.71 1.46
C ASP A 16 -3.92 -10.37 0.03
N ALA A 17 -5.12 -10.80 -0.38
CA ALA A 17 -5.69 -10.43 -1.69
C ALA A 17 -5.88 -8.91 -1.83
N ILE A 18 -6.39 -8.24 -0.78
CA ILE A 18 -6.53 -6.78 -0.75
C ILE A 18 -5.17 -6.11 -0.86
N LEU A 19 -4.13 -6.62 -0.19
CA LEU A 19 -2.78 -6.08 -0.24
C LEU A 19 -2.15 -6.22 -1.62
N ILE A 20 -2.37 -7.34 -2.31
CA ILE A 20 -1.91 -7.52 -3.70
C ILE A 20 -2.58 -6.49 -4.60
N ILE A 21 -3.91 -6.35 -4.53
CA ILE A 21 -4.67 -5.40 -5.35
C ILE A 21 -4.20 -3.96 -5.05
N CYS A 22 -4.05 -3.61 -3.77
CA CYS A 22 -3.59 -2.30 -3.33
C CYS A 22 -2.16 -2.01 -3.83
N GLY A 23 -1.25 -2.98 -3.72
CA GLY A 23 0.13 -2.84 -4.18
C GLY A 23 0.23 -2.66 -5.70
N ILE A 24 -0.53 -3.43 -6.48
CA ILE A 24 -0.63 -3.28 -7.94
C ILE A 24 -1.19 -1.89 -8.27
N TYR A 25 -2.24 -1.46 -7.57
CA TYR A 25 -2.85 -0.16 -7.78
C TYR A 25 -1.88 0.98 -7.46
N CYS A 26 -1.10 0.88 -6.38
CA CYS A 26 -0.02 1.82 -6.05
C CYS A 26 1.04 1.88 -7.15
N MET A 27 1.49 0.74 -7.68
CA MET A 27 2.46 0.70 -8.78
C MET A 27 1.92 1.34 -10.07
N VAL A 28 0.67 1.05 -10.46
CA VAL A 28 0.01 1.67 -11.62
C VAL A 28 -0.13 3.18 -11.41
N THR A 29 -0.53 3.60 -10.21
CA THR A 29 -0.66 5.01 -9.86
C THR A 29 0.69 5.72 -9.90
N ALA A 30 1.75 5.11 -9.37
CA ALA A 30 3.10 5.67 -9.46
C ALA A 30 3.59 5.80 -10.89
N GLY A 31 3.28 4.82 -11.75
CA GLY A 31 3.56 4.91 -13.19
C GLY A 31 2.81 6.07 -13.87
N LYS A 32 1.55 6.29 -13.50
CA LYS A 32 0.73 7.42 -13.98
C LYS A 32 1.22 8.77 -13.43
N MET A 33 1.65 8.83 -12.16
CA MET A 33 2.26 10.02 -11.55
C MET A 33 3.55 10.41 -12.29
N LYS A 34 4.40 9.42 -12.64
CA LYS A 34 5.66 9.66 -13.35
C LYS A 34 5.48 10.11 -14.80
N LYS A 35 4.45 9.62 -15.50
CA LYS A 35 4.23 9.92 -16.93
C LYS A 35 3.33 11.13 -17.18
N ASN A 36 2.28 11.30 -16.36
CA ASN A 36 1.21 12.26 -16.64
C ASN A 36 1.09 13.35 -15.56
N HIS A 37 1.91 13.30 -14.50
CA HIS A 37 1.80 14.18 -13.31
C HIS A 37 0.38 14.20 -12.70
N VAL A 38 -0.39 13.14 -12.92
CA VAL A 38 -1.77 13.02 -12.42
C VAL A 38 -1.71 12.53 -10.99
N LEU A 39 -2.23 13.35 -10.09
CA LEU A 39 -2.38 13.02 -8.69
C LEU A 39 -3.51 12.01 -8.51
N PRO A 40 -3.32 10.94 -7.73
CA PRO A 40 -4.39 10.02 -7.40
C PRO A 40 -5.55 10.72 -6.68
N GLN A 41 -6.72 10.80 -7.32
CA GLN A 41 -7.93 11.38 -6.71
C GLN A 41 -8.41 10.62 -5.45
N TRP A 42 -8.01 9.36 -5.27
CA TRP A 42 -8.30 8.61 -4.04
C TRP A 42 -7.43 9.05 -2.85
N LEU A 43 -6.32 9.75 -3.11
CA LEU A 43 -5.36 10.19 -2.10
C LEU A 43 -5.55 11.67 -1.72
N PHE A 44 -6.25 12.44 -2.55
CA PHE A 44 -6.50 13.87 -2.38
C PHE A 44 -7.99 14.16 -2.49
N THR A 45 -8.53 14.89 -1.50
CA THR A 45 -9.86 15.47 -1.60
C THR A 45 -9.88 16.50 -2.73
N GLU A 46 -11.02 16.72 -3.39
CA GLU A 46 -11.15 17.70 -4.49
C GLU A 46 -10.63 19.10 -4.12
N GLN A 47 -10.77 19.50 -2.85
CA GLN A 47 -10.25 20.76 -2.32
C GLN A 47 -8.72 20.84 -2.32
N GLU A 48 -8.04 19.73 -2.01
CA GLU A 48 -6.57 19.67 -2.04
C GLU A 48 -6.05 19.65 -3.47
N LEU A 49 -6.79 19.02 -4.38
CA LEU A 49 -6.47 19.01 -5.81
C LEU A 49 -6.43 20.43 -6.41
N HIS A 50 -7.33 21.31 -5.94
CA HIS A 50 -7.39 22.72 -6.33
C HIS A 50 -6.33 23.61 -5.65
N GLN A 51 -5.80 23.22 -4.49
CA GLN A 51 -4.79 23.98 -3.73
C GLN A 51 -3.35 23.58 -4.03
N ILE A 52 -3.13 22.48 -4.76
CA ILE A 52 -1.78 22.03 -5.09
C ILE A 52 -1.03 23.08 -5.91
N ARG A 53 0.02 23.63 -5.29
CA ARG A 53 0.88 24.66 -5.88
C ARG A 53 1.82 24.08 -6.94
N HIS A 54 2.30 22.85 -6.73
CA HIS A 54 3.25 22.16 -7.60
C HIS A 54 2.97 20.65 -7.69
N PRO A 55 2.02 20.23 -8.54
CA PRO A 55 1.61 18.82 -8.68
C PRO A 55 2.74 17.94 -9.23
N GLU A 56 3.59 18.52 -10.07
CA GLU A 56 4.67 17.82 -10.75
C GLU A 56 5.78 17.41 -9.79
N LYS A 57 6.25 18.34 -8.94
CA LYS A 57 7.27 18.08 -7.92
C LYS A 57 6.80 17.07 -6.87
N PHE A 58 5.52 17.13 -6.50
CA PHE A 58 4.92 16.13 -5.63
C PHE A 58 4.98 14.74 -6.27
N CYS A 59 4.58 14.62 -7.54
CA CYS A 59 4.60 13.35 -8.27
C CYS A 59 6.01 12.79 -8.47
N GLU A 60 7.01 13.64 -8.70
CA GLU A 60 8.41 13.24 -8.80
C GLU A 60 8.95 12.68 -7.47
N GLU A 61 8.59 13.32 -6.35
CA GLU A 61 9.06 12.90 -5.03
C GLU A 61 8.31 11.67 -4.49
N MET A 62 7.01 11.59 -4.75
CA MET A 62 6.15 10.49 -4.31
C MET A 62 6.19 9.28 -5.23
N GLY A 63 6.37 9.46 -6.54
CA GLY A 63 6.37 8.38 -7.52
C GLY A 63 7.28 7.19 -7.15
N PRO A 64 8.59 7.38 -6.88
CA PRO A 64 9.46 6.28 -6.50
C PRO A 64 9.09 5.69 -5.13
N LYS A 65 8.66 6.52 -4.17
CA LYS A 65 8.25 6.07 -2.82
C LYS A 65 6.98 5.21 -2.88
N THR A 66 5.99 5.59 -3.68
CA THR A 66 4.75 4.83 -3.93
C THR A 66 5.01 3.56 -4.71
N THR A 67 5.98 3.55 -5.63
CA THR A 67 6.38 2.32 -6.35
C THR A 67 6.99 1.30 -5.38
N ILE A 68 7.92 1.73 -4.52
CA ILE A 68 8.56 0.86 -3.52
C ILE A 68 7.50 0.33 -2.55
N PHE A 69 6.61 1.20 -2.06
CA PHE A 69 5.52 0.79 -1.17
C PHE A 69 4.59 -0.23 -1.84
N GLY A 70 4.18 0.03 -3.09
CA GLY A 70 3.33 -0.88 -3.84
C GLY A 70 3.98 -2.25 -4.08
N PHE A 71 5.27 -2.26 -4.42
CA PHE A 71 6.04 -3.49 -4.57
C PHE A 71 6.13 -4.29 -3.26
N VAL A 72 6.42 -3.61 -2.14
CA VAL A 72 6.47 -4.23 -0.82
C VAL A 72 5.11 -4.84 -0.47
N CYS A 73 4.00 -4.11 -0.64
CA CYS A 73 2.65 -4.62 -0.37
C CYS A 73 2.29 -5.83 -1.24
N THR A 74 2.60 -5.79 -2.54
CA THR A 74 2.32 -6.93 -3.44
C THR A 74 3.17 -8.15 -3.08
N ALA A 75 4.47 -7.97 -2.84
CA ALA A 75 5.34 -9.06 -2.41
C ALA A 75 4.87 -9.66 -1.08
N PHE A 76 4.37 -8.81 -0.17
CA PHE A 76 3.84 -9.25 1.11
C PHE A 76 2.58 -10.09 0.99
N GLY A 77 1.59 -9.62 0.22
CA GLY A 77 0.35 -10.36 0.03
C GLY A 77 0.57 -11.68 -0.72
N ILE A 78 1.51 -11.73 -1.67
CA ILE A 78 1.90 -13.00 -2.32
C ILE A 78 2.57 -13.93 -1.30
N TYR A 79 3.48 -13.41 -0.48
CA TYR A 79 4.15 -14.21 0.56
C TYR A 79 3.15 -14.75 1.60
N GLY A 80 2.19 -13.93 2.04
CA GLY A 80 1.10 -14.34 2.94
C GLY A 80 0.28 -15.48 2.36
N LEU A 81 -0.18 -15.33 1.10
CA LEU A 81 -0.91 -16.38 0.38
C LEU A 81 -0.11 -17.68 0.24
N VAL A 82 1.18 -17.60 -0.06
CA VAL A 82 2.05 -18.79 -0.25
C VAL A 82 2.32 -19.51 1.08
N ILE A 83 2.57 -18.76 2.17
CA ILE A 83 2.76 -19.34 3.49
C ILE A 83 1.46 -19.97 4.00
N GLU A 84 0.33 -19.31 3.80
CA GLU A 84 -0.98 -19.88 4.16
C GLU A 84 -1.27 -21.20 3.42
N LEU A 85 -0.83 -21.32 2.16
CA LEU A 85 -1.00 -22.52 1.35
C LEU A 85 -0.05 -23.67 1.72
N LEU A 86 1.21 -23.36 2.11
CA LEU A 86 2.27 -24.37 2.29
C LEU A 86 2.55 -24.75 3.75
N TRP A 87 2.36 -23.86 4.74
CA TRP A 87 2.53 -24.20 6.17
C TRP A 87 1.99 -23.14 7.13
N TYR A 88 1.15 -23.55 8.09
CA TYR A 88 0.59 -22.68 9.13
C TYR A 88 1.60 -22.31 10.23
N GLN A 89 2.49 -21.35 9.97
CA GLN A 89 3.41 -20.78 10.96
C GLN A 89 2.86 -19.45 11.50
N LYS A 90 2.13 -19.50 12.63
CA LYS A 90 1.54 -18.31 13.27
C LYS A 90 2.52 -17.17 13.58
N ILE A 91 3.80 -17.49 13.74
CA ILE A 91 4.84 -16.51 14.09
C ILE A 91 5.20 -15.65 12.87
N ALA A 92 5.27 -16.26 11.69
CA ALA A 92 5.61 -15.54 10.45
C ALA A 92 4.53 -14.52 10.06
N GLU A 93 3.24 -14.87 10.26
CA GLU A 93 2.13 -13.94 10.05
C GLU A 93 2.19 -12.71 10.96
N ALA A 94 2.43 -12.89 12.26
CA ALA A 94 2.41 -11.79 13.22
C ALA A 94 3.55 -10.79 12.97
N VAL A 95 4.75 -11.31 12.68
CA VAL A 95 5.88 -10.49 12.20
C VAL A 95 5.52 -9.81 10.89
N GLY A 96 4.80 -10.54 10.04
CA GLY A 96 4.24 -10.09 8.79
C GLY A 96 3.47 -8.76 8.93
N ILE A 97 2.38 -8.83 9.68
CA ILE A 97 1.49 -7.69 9.94
C ILE A 97 2.25 -6.51 10.56
N GLY A 98 3.20 -6.78 11.46
CA GLY A 98 4.04 -5.75 12.08
C GLY A 98 4.85 -4.94 11.06
N VAL A 99 5.53 -5.62 10.13
CA VAL A 99 6.31 -4.98 9.06
C VAL A 99 5.41 -4.17 8.14
N LEU A 100 4.24 -4.70 7.81
CA LEU A 100 3.28 -4.02 6.93
C LEU A 100 2.76 -2.71 7.56
N LEU A 101 2.39 -2.73 8.84
CA LEU A 101 1.92 -1.54 9.56
C LEU A 101 3.00 -0.46 9.64
N VAL A 102 4.26 -0.84 9.87
CA VAL A 102 5.39 0.10 9.84
C VAL A 102 5.56 0.70 8.44
N GLY A 103 5.45 -0.12 7.38
CA GLY A 103 5.50 0.33 6.00
C GLY A 103 4.39 1.33 5.66
N ILE A 104 3.15 1.07 6.11
CA ILE A 104 2.01 1.97 5.93
C ILE A 104 2.23 3.28 6.69
N ALA A 105 2.62 3.22 7.96
CA ALA A 105 2.88 4.40 8.79
C ALA A 105 4.01 5.28 8.20
N TRP A 106 5.03 4.65 7.62
CA TRP A 106 6.09 5.35 6.91
C TRP A 106 5.55 6.02 5.64
N TYR A 107 4.78 5.31 4.83
CA TYR A 107 4.20 5.84 3.59
C TYR A 107 3.26 7.02 3.87
N THR A 108 2.37 6.89 4.86
CA THR A 108 1.46 7.96 5.26
C THR A 108 2.20 9.16 5.84
N SER A 109 3.29 8.95 6.59
CA SER A 109 4.14 10.04 7.07
C SER A 109 4.82 10.80 5.93
N GLN A 110 5.33 10.09 4.93
CA GLN A 110 5.91 10.69 3.73
C GLN A 110 4.85 11.44 2.92
N LEU A 111 3.64 10.90 2.83
CA LEU A 111 2.49 11.54 2.19
C LEU A 111 2.12 12.84 2.89
N SER A 112 1.94 12.82 4.20
CA SER A 112 1.61 14.01 4.99
C SER A 112 2.69 15.09 4.90
N LYS A 113 3.97 14.69 4.88
CA LYS A 113 5.08 15.63 4.66
C LYS A 113 5.01 16.27 3.27
N ALA A 114 4.90 15.45 2.23
CA ALA A 114 4.83 15.95 0.86
C ALA A 114 3.59 16.83 0.65
N LYS A 115 2.43 16.44 1.20
CA LYS A 115 1.22 17.27 1.19
C LYS A 115 1.46 18.63 1.83
N ARG A 116 2.04 18.69 3.03
CA ARG A 116 2.34 19.95 3.72
C ARG A 116 3.36 20.84 3.00
N THR A 117 4.21 20.25 2.15
CA THR A 117 5.22 21.00 1.38
C THR A 117 4.68 21.53 0.06
N TYR A 118 3.71 20.84 -0.56
CA TYR A 118 3.26 21.12 -1.92
C TYR A 118 1.78 21.55 -2.05
N ILE A 119 1.01 21.47 -0.95
CA ILE A 119 -0.33 22.05 -0.75
C ILE A 119 -0.18 23.18 0.27
#